data_AF-A0AAN7VQ15-F1
#
_entry.id   AF-A0AAN7VQ15-F1
#
_cell.length_a   1.000
_cell.length_b   1.000
_cell.length_c   1.000
_cell.angle_alpha   90.00
_cell.angle_beta   90.00
_cell.angle_gamma   90.00
#
_symmetry.space_group_name_H-M   'P 1'
#
loop_
_entity.id
_entity.type
_entity.pdbx_description
1 polymer ?
#
loop_
_entity_poly.entity_id
_entity_poly.type
_entity_poly.pdbx_seq_one_letter_code
_entity_poly.pdbx_strand_id
1 'polypeptide(L)'
;MRTELLEEQASLKVMKKNCRKHHKLVGRNGRGSRMDSGVELDEVSLKTMSDTIRYLIKRFKAIEKPFLEPGDPGINGDGQHRKRRRSRSVSPYDRSAYNSPPEKAHSRSRGDKGGPRLPRYADDPVDDEDAYWPLRTKYANYGLRKRLKWIYKKPEAQQLFEQLTRVQTRRIARQVGGLSVLIHEYGGASLEMEDMVRRIDERMSSFVGVRRIEEG
;
A
#
# COMPACT_ATOMS: atom_id res chain seq x y z
N MET A 1 14.70 -14.30 4.09
CA MET A 1 14.87 -13.25 5.14
C MET A 1 15.00 -11.86 4.55
N ARG A 2 15.99 -11.57 3.69
CA ARG A 2 16.09 -10.23 3.07
C ARG A 2 14.83 -9.84 2.31
N THR A 3 14.38 -10.73 1.42
CA THR A 3 13.11 -10.64 0.67
C THR A 3 11.96 -10.32 1.62
N GLU A 4 11.75 -11.20 2.59
CA GLU A 4 10.72 -11.09 3.64
C GLU A 4 10.73 -9.73 4.36
N LEU A 5 11.90 -9.22 4.76
CA LEU A 5 12.02 -7.94 5.46
C LEU A 5 11.59 -6.75 4.58
N LEU A 6 11.96 -6.79 3.29
CA LEU A 6 11.64 -5.71 2.35
C LEU A 6 10.18 -5.78 1.91
N GLU A 7 9.65 -6.98 1.67
CA GLU A 7 8.24 -7.23 1.39
C GLU A 7 7.36 -6.74 2.55
N GLU A 8 7.72 -7.06 3.79
CA GLU A 8 6.99 -6.58 4.97
C GLU A 8 7.10 -5.06 5.15
N GLN A 9 8.27 -4.47 4.86
CA GLN A 9 8.43 -3.02 4.87
C GLN A 9 7.52 -2.34 3.82
N ALA A 10 7.47 -2.89 2.60
CA ALA A 10 6.63 -2.39 1.52
C ALA A 10 5.13 -2.57 1.84
N SER A 11 4.74 -3.73 2.35
CA SER A 11 3.38 -4.03 2.81
C SER A 11 2.91 -3.01 3.85
N LEU A 12 3.70 -2.77 4.90
CA LEU A 12 3.37 -1.77 5.92
C LEU A 12 3.29 -0.33 5.37
N LYS A 13 4.11 0.02 4.37
CA LYS A 13 4.05 1.33 3.69
C LYS A 13 2.73 1.50 2.96
N VAL A 14 2.29 0.48 2.20
CA VAL A 14 1.00 0.49 1.49
C VAL A 14 -0.15 0.55 2.48
N MET A 15 -0.13 -0.25 3.54
CA MET A 15 -1.17 -0.24 4.57
C MET A 15 -1.31 1.12 5.26
N LYS A 16 -0.19 1.77 5.62
CA LYS A 16 -0.21 3.13 6.18
C LYS A 16 -0.77 4.16 5.19
N LYS A 17 -0.46 4.05 3.90
CA LYS A 17 -1.02 4.93 2.85
C LYS A 17 -2.53 4.75 2.77
N ASN A 18 -3.02 3.51 2.80
CA ASN A 18 -4.44 3.19 2.72
C ASN A 18 -5.21 3.65 3.96
N CYS A 19 -4.69 3.43 5.17
CA CYS A 19 -5.29 3.91 6.42
C CYS A 19 -5.43 5.45 6.41
N ARG A 20 -4.37 6.18 6.04
CA ARG A 20 -4.43 7.64 5.91
C ARG A 20 -5.43 8.11 4.84
N LYS A 21 -5.52 7.38 3.72
CA LYS A 21 -6.48 7.69 2.64
C LYS A 21 -7.91 7.48 3.13
N HIS A 22 -8.16 6.40 3.86
CA HIS A 22 -9.47 6.10 4.44
C HIS A 22 -9.89 7.17 5.46
N HIS A 23 -9.01 7.52 6.40
CA HIS A 23 -9.28 8.56 7.39
C HIS A 23 -9.63 9.91 6.75
N LYS A 24 -8.95 10.29 5.66
CA LYS A 24 -9.27 11.49 4.87
C LYS A 24 -10.64 11.43 4.20
N LEU A 25 -11.06 10.27 3.72
CA LEU A 25 -12.37 10.08 3.09
C LEU A 25 -13.50 10.15 4.12
N VAL A 26 -13.31 9.52 5.29
CA VAL A 26 -14.27 9.56 6.41
C VAL A 26 -14.44 10.99 6.94
N GLY A 27 -13.34 11.72 7.15
CA GLY A 27 -13.38 13.10 7.63
C GLY A 27 -14.05 14.09 6.66
N ARG A 28 -14.09 13.78 5.36
CA ARG A 28 -14.72 14.65 4.35
C ARG A 28 -16.21 14.40 4.17
N ASN A 29 -16.69 13.19 4.47
CA ASN A 29 -18.08 12.81 4.19
C ASN A 29 -19.06 13.13 5.32
N GLY A 30 -18.61 13.52 6.53
CA GLY A 30 -19.37 14.25 7.56
C GLY A 30 -20.70 13.67 8.07
N ARG A 31 -21.22 12.60 7.46
CA ARG A 31 -22.45 11.92 7.82
C ARG A 31 -22.10 10.51 8.24
N GLY A 32 -21.93 10.34 9.54
CA GLY A 32 -22.29 9.15 10.31
C GLY A 32 -22.13 7.77 9.66
N SER A 33 -21.11 7.54 8.84
CA SER A 33 -20.80 6.19 8.40
C SER A 33 -20.15 5.52 9.59
N ARG A 34 -21.00 4.85 10.36
CA ARG A 34 -20.69 3.94 11.46
C ARG A 34 -19.95 2.69 10.97
N MET A 35 -19.23 2.80 9.86
CA MET A 35 -18.17 1.88 9.49
C MET A 35 -16.95 2.27 10.31
N ASP A 36 -17.10 2.11 11.63
CA ASP A 36 -16.00 1.76 12.52
C ASP A 36 -15.59 0.33 12.16
N SER A 37 -15.13 0.19 10.92
CA SER A 37 -14.64 -1.07 10.41
C SER A 37 -13.38 -1.33 11.22
N GLY A 38 -13.50 -2.16 12.27
CA GLY A 38 -12.39 -2.69 13.11
C GLY A 38 -11.31 -3.45 12.33
N VAL A 39 -11.35 -3.32 11.02
CA VAL A 39 -10.42 -3.62 9.92
C VAL A 39 -9.22 -2.67 9.91
N GLU A 40 -9.36 -1.46 10.44
CA GLU A 40 -8.25 -0.52 10.49
C GLU A 40 -7.18 -1.02 11.46
N LEU A 41 -6.00 -1.33 10.94
CA LEU A 41 -4.83 -1.37 11.80
C LEU A 41 -4.69 0.03 12.41
N ASP A 42 -4.90 0.12 13.72
CA ASP A 42 -4.64 1.32 14.49
C ASP A 42 -3.26 1.91 14.08
N GLU A 43 -3.22 3.21 13.84
CA GLU A 43 -2.02 3.91 13.36
C GLU A 43 -0.82 3.63 14.29
N VAL A 44 -1.07 3.48 15.60
CA VAL A 44 -0.05 3.16 16.60
C VAL A 44 0.48 1.76 16.39
N SER A 45 -0.40 0.78 16.15
CA SER A 45 -0.03 -0.60 15.82
C SER A 45 0.79 -0.69 14.53
N LEU A 46 0.37 -0.02 13.45
CA LEU A 46 1.11 0.07 12.19
C LEU A 46 2.48 0.72 12.37
N LYS A 47 2.54 1.78 13.19
CA LYS A 47 3.80 2.44 13.53
C LYS A 47 4.72 1.50 14.28
N THR A 48 4.22 0.81 15.30
CA THR A 48 5.00 -0.14 16.12
C THR A 48 5.55 -1.29 15.29
N MET A 49 4.73 -1.89 14.41
CA MET A 49 5.20 -2.94 13.50
C MET A 49 6.28 -2.41 12.55
N SER A 50 6.08 -1.20 12.01
CA SER A 50 7.05 -0.56 11.12
C SER A 50 8.37 -0.23 11.82
N ASP A 51 8.33 0.19 13.08
CA ASP A 51 9.52 0.44 13.91
C ASP A 51 10.27 -0.86 14.17
N THR A 52 9.52 -1.93 14.44
CA THR A 52 10.07 -3.28 14.61
C THR A 52 10.76 -3.76 13.33
N ILE A 53 10.12 -3.64 12.15
CA ILE A 53 10.74 -3.99 10.87
C ILE A 53 12.01 -3.15 10.61
N ARG A 54 11.98 -1.84 10.89
CA ARG A 54 13.17 -0.98 10.77
C ARG A 54 14.32 -1.46 11.67
N TYR A 55 14.01 -1.86 12.90
CA TYR A 55 14.99 -2.44 13.82
C TYR A 55 15.53 -3.79 13.31
N LEU A 56 14.67 -4.69 12.83
CA LEU A 56 15.07 -5.98 12.27
C LEU A 56 15.97 -5.81 11.05
N ILE A 57 15.65 -4.88 10.14
CA ILE A 57 16.49 -4.52 9.00
C ILE A 57 17.87 -4.02 9.48
N LYS A 58 17.91 -3.17 10.52
CA LYS A 58 19.17 -2.67 11.09
C LYS A 58 20.03 -3.80 11.65
N ARG A 59 19.44 -4.79 12.32
CA ARG A 59 20.17 -5.95 12.85
C ARG A 59 20.58 -6.93 11.75
N PHE A 60 19.70 -7.19 10.79
CA PHE A 60 20.00 -8.01 9.64
C PHE A 60 21.20 -7.45 8.86
N LYS A 61 21.33 -6.13 8.71
CA LYS A 61 22.51 -5.50 8.11
C LYS A 61 23.82 -5.93 8.76
N ALA A 62 23.85 -6.02 10.10
CA ALA A 62 25.05 -6.43 10.81
C ALA A 62 25.40 -7.92 10.57
N ILE A 63 24.38 -8.76 10.39
CA ILE A 63 24.54 -10.18 10.05
C ILE A 63 24.93 -10.36 8.59
N GLU A 64 24.33 -9.62 7.66
CA GLU A 64 24.51 -9.73 6.22
C GLU A 64 25.87 -9.20 5.77
N LYS A 65 26.32 -8.06 6.32
CA LYS A 65 27.57 -7.36 5.96
C LYS A 65 28.79 -8.27 5.68
N PRO A 66 29.15 -9.25 6.53
CA PRO A 66 30.31 -10.10 6.29
C PRO A 66 30.17 -11.11 5.12
N PHE A 67 28.97 -11.29 4.58
CA PHE A 67 28.68 -12.22 3.48
C PHE A 67 28.51 -11.53 2.13
N LEU A 68 28.50 -10.19 2.10
CA LEU A 68 28.41 -9.39 0.89
C LEU A 68 29.73 -9.37 0.12
N GLU A 69 29.64 -9.20 -1.21
CA GLU A 69 30.82 -8.85 -2.01
C GLU A 69 31.42 -7.51 -1.55
N PRO A 70 32.76 -7.36 -1.60
CA PRO A 70 33.41 -6.08 -1.33
C PRO A 70 32.83 -4.98 -2.24
N GLY A 71 32.30 -3.92 -1.63
CA GLY A 71 31.67 -2.81 -2.36
C GLY A 71 30.17 -2.97 -2.62
N ASP A 72 29.56 -4.11 -2.30
CA ASP A 72 28.10 -4.25 -2.37
C ASP A 72 27.45 -3.52 -1.17
N PRO A 73 26.51 -2.59 -1.41
CA PRO A 73 25.80 -1.89 -0.35
C PRO A 73 24.84 -2.78 0.46
N GLY A 74 24.59 -4.01 0.03
CA GLY A 74 23.66 -4.94 0.65
C GLY A 74 22.24 -4.41 0.64
N ILE A 75 21.48 -4.68 1.71
CA ILE A 75 20.11 -4.17 1.91
C ILE A 75 20.01 -2.61 1.98
N ASN A 76 21.10 -1.85 1.78
CA ASN A 76 21.08 -0.38 1.69
C ASN A 76 21.12 0.19 0.25
N GLY A 77 21.25 -0.64 -0.79
CA GLY A 77 21.35 -0.16 -2.18
C GLY A 77 20.23 0.82 -2.58
N ASP A 78 19.06 0.69 -1.96
CA ASP A 78 17.83 1.45 -2.24
C ASP A 78 17.99 2.98 -2.05
N GLY A 79 18.79 3.41 -1.06
CA GLY A 79 18.92 4.82 -0.71
C GLY A 79 19.78 5.63 -1.68
N GLN A 80 20.77 5.01 -2.31
CA GLN A 80 21.69 5.69 -3.22
C GLN A 80 21.10 5.86 -4.63
N HIS A 81 20.27 4.91 -5.09
CA HIS A 81 19.60 5.01 -6.38
C HIS A 81 18.50 6.10 -6.39
N ARG A 82 17.71 6.23 -5.32
CA ARG A 82 16.69 7.29 -5.21
C ARG A 82 17.29 8.71 -5.21
N LYS A 83 18.47 8.90 -4.61
CA LYS A 83 19.16 10.22 -4.60
C LYS A 83 19.70 10.62 -5.97
N ARG A 84 20.21 9.67 -6.76
CA ARG A 84 20.72 9.94 -8.11
C ARG A 84 19.63 10.40 -9.10
N ARG A 85 18.39 9.92 -8.95
CA ARG A 85 17.29 10.32 -9.84
C ARG A 85 16.62 11.64 -9.47
N ARG A 86 16.53 11.99 -8.18
CA ARG A 86 15.98 13.30 -7.75
C ARG A 86 16.84 14.49 -8.19
N SER A 87 18.09 14.28 -8.58
CA SER A 87 18.96 15.34 -9.09
C SER A 87 18.77 15.64 -10.59
N ARG A 88 17.85 14.95 -11.28
CA ARG A 88 17.55 15.12 -12.71
C ARG A 88 16.12 15.57 -13.00
N SER A 89 15.47 16.29 -12.08
CA SER A 89 14.30 17.10 -12.44
C SER A 89 14.78 18.34 -13.21
N VAL A 90 15.19 18.13 -14.45
CA VAL A 90 15.25 19.19 -15.46
C VAL A 90 13.79 19.55 -15.74
N SER A 91 13.38 20.75 -15.35
CA SER A 91 12.10 21.32 -15.76
C SER A 91 12.03 21.30 -17.30
N PRO A 92 10.96 20.79 -17.93
CA PRO A 92 10.85 20.75 -19.39
C PRO A 92 10.82 22.13 -20.08
N TYR A 93 10.82 23.23 -19.31
CA TYR A 93 10.71 24.59 -19.81
C TYR A 93 11.97 25.45 -19.57
N ASP A 94 13.04 24.90 -19.00
CA ASP A 94 14.23 25.69 -18.62
C ASP A 94 15.13 26.11 -19.80
N ARG A 95 14.78 25.74 -21.04
CA ARG A 95 15.54 26.10 -22.27
C ARG A 95 14.65 26.35 -23.49
N SER A 96 13.55 27.10 -23.35
CA SER A 96 12.85 27.62 -24.54
C SER A 96 13.46 28.96 -24.98
N ALA A 97 13.67 29.14 -26.29
CA ALA A 97 14.23 30.36 -26.90
C ALA A 97 13.26 31.56 -26.90
N TYR A 98 12.14 31.46 -26.17
CA TYR A 98 11.08 32.49 -26.09
C TYR A 98 10.91 33.06 -24.68
N ASN A 99 11.88 32.89 -23.78
CA ASN A 99 11.88 33.59 -22.49
C ASN A 99 12.20 35.08 -22.71
N SER A 100 11.15 35.87 -22.97
CA SER A 100 11.20 37.33 -22.94
C SER A 100 11.07 37.85 -21.49
N PRO A 101 11.51 39.09 -21.19
CA PRO A 101 11.78 39.58 -19.82
C PRO A 101 10.53 39.78 -18.95
N PRO A 102 10.68 39.89 -17.62
CA PRO A 102 9.56 39.82 -16.69
C PRO A 102 8.80 41.15 -16.67
N GLU A 103 7.61 41.18 -17.26
CA GLU A 103 6.65 42.26 -17.02
C GLU A 103 5.28 41.73 -16.60
N LYS A 104 4.84 42.27 -15.45
CA LYS A 104 3.44 42.44 -15.02
C LYS A 104 2.74 41.22 -14.44
N ALA A 105 2.81 41.15 -13.12
CA ALA A 105 1.69 40.68 -12.31
C ALA A 105 0.41 41.45 -12.68
N HIS A 106 -0.66 40.77 -13.09
CA HIS A 106 -2.04 41.17 -12.82
C HIS A 106 -3.05 40.03 -13.11
N SER A 107 -4.02 39.94 -12.19
CA SER A 107 -5.43 39.65 -12.41
C SER A 107 -5.91 38.22 -12.66
N ARG A 108 -6.71 37.79 -11.68
CA ARG A 108 -7.78 36.79 -11.73
C ARG A 108 -8.56 36.83 -13.05
N SER A 109 -8.98 35.66 -13.54
CA SER A 109 -10.35 35.53 -14.06
C SER A 109 -10.88 34.10 -13.97
N ARG A 110 -12.10 34.01 -13.47
CA ARG A 110 -12.98 32.83 -13.48
C ARG A 110 -13.24 32.41 -14.94
N GLY A 111 -13.29 31.10 -15.17
CA GLY A 111 -13.74 30.51 -16.41
C GLY A 111 -14.25 29.09 -16.15
N ASP A 112 -15.48 29.01 -15.68
CA ASP A 112 -16.32 27.82 -15.63
C ASP A 112 -16.66 27.37 -17.07
N LYS A 113 -16.37 26.10 -17.42
CA LYS A 113 -17.12 25.29 -18.40
C LYS A 113 -16.89 23.78 -18.17
N GLY A 114 -17.85 23.17 -17.47
CA GLY A 114 -18.59 21.98 -17.93
C GLY A 114 -17.83 20.73 -18.38
N GLY A 115 -17.29 19.95 -17.45
CA GLY A 115 -16.98 18.54 -17.66
C GLY A 115 -17.07 17.77 -16.35
N PRO A 116 -17.55 16.51 -16.32
CA PRO A 116 -17.48 15.69 -15.11
C PRO A 116 -16.00 15.51 -14.79
N ARG A 117 -15.49 16.28 -13.83
CA ARG A 117 -14.16 16.06 -13.28
C ARG A 117 -14.24 14.73 -12.54
N LEU A 118 -13.87 13.66 -13.24
CA LEU A 118 -13.53 12.38 -12.63
C LEU A 118 -12.66 12.66 -11.39
N PRO A 119 -12.93 11.98 -10.25
CA PRO A 119 -12.13 12.17 -9.06
C PRO A 119 -10.65 12.08 -9.42
N ARG A 120 -9.87 13.08 -9.03
CA ARG A 120 -8.40 13.17 -9.13
C ARG A 120 -7.72 12.12 -8.24
N TYR A 121 -8.16 10.87 -8.36
CA TYR A 121 -7.79 9.71 -7.58
C TYR A 121 -7.21 8.59 -8.47
N ALA A 122 -7.22 8.76 -9.79
CA ALA A 122 -6.70 7.79 -10.77
C ALA A 122 -5.25 8.04 -11.18
N ASP A 123 -4.65 9.18 -10.81
CA ASP A 123 -3.35 9.64 -11.32
C ASP A 123 -2.26 9.76 -10.25
N ASP A 124 -2.36 8.94 -9.20
CA ASP A 124 -1.22 8.74 -8.30
C ASP A 124 -0.47 7.54 -8.88
N PRO A 125 0.59 7.73 -9.71
CA PRO A 125 1.32 6.62 -10.26
C PRO A 125 1.75 5.75 -9.08
N VAL A 126 1.23 4.53 -9.05
CA VAL A 126 1.84 3.47 -8.27
C VAL A 126 3.27 3.46 -8.78
N ASP A 127 4.23 3.76 -7.91
CA ASP A 127 5.66 3.81 -8.23
C ASP A 127 6.02 2.40 -8.73
N ASP A 128 5.85 2.11 -10.02
CA ASP A 128 6.02 0.79 -10.63
C ASP A 128 7.47 0.27 -10.49
N GLU A 129 8.38 1.13 -10.02
CA GLU A 129 9.74 0.75 -9.63
C GLU A 129 9.85 0.18 -8.20
N ASP A 130 8.77 0.18 -7.42
CA ASP A 130 8.66 -0.54 -6.16
C ASP A 130 8.29 -2.04 -6.41
N ALA A 131 8.55 -2.64 -7.58
CA ALA A 131 8.06 -3.98 -7.93
C ALA A 131 9.10 -5.14 -7.94
N TYR A 132 10.42 -4.91 -7.98
CA TYR A 132 11.37 -6.05 -8.06
C TYR A 132 12.81 -5.74 -7.59
N TRP A 133 12.97 -5.35 -6.32
CA TRP A 133 14.26 -5.02 -5.70
C TRP A 133 15.08 -6.17 -5.05
N PRO A 134 14.58 -7.38 -4.71
CA PRO A 134 15.36 -8.30 -3.88
C PRO A 134 16.59 -8.92 -4.56
N LEU A 135 16.72 -8.86 -5.89
CA LEU A 135 17.68 -9.67 -6.66
C LEU A 135 19.03 -8.98 -6.97
N ARG A 136 19.26 -7.71 -6.61
CA ARG A 136 20.46 -6.99 -7.08
C ARG A 136 21.72 -7.15 -6.23
N THR A 137 21.68 -7.86 -5.11
CA THR A 137 22.86 -8.04 -4.25
C THR A 137 23.65 -9.28 -4.61
N LYS A 138 24.97 -9.11 -4.69
CA LYS A 138 25.94 -10.16 -4.90
C LYS A 138 26.53 -10.59 -3.57
N TYR A 139 26.38 -11.88 -3.27
CA TYR A 139 27.02 -12.50 -2.12
C TYR A 139 28.41 -12.98 -2.48
N ALA A 140 29.35 -12.80 -1.56
CA ALA A 140 30.71 -13.21 -1.81
C ALA A 140 30.87 -14.74 -1.76
N ASN A 141 31.82 -15.27 -2.52
CA ASN A 141 32.14 -16.71 -2.55
C ASN A 141 32.34 -17.31 -1.15
N TYR A 142 31.72 -18.47 -0.90
CA TYR A 142 31.62 -19.11 0.41
C TYR A 142 32.77 -20.11 0.67
N GLY A 143 33.87 -19.63 1.25
CA GLY A 143 34.93 -20.48 1.81
C GLY A 143 34.63 -20.99 3.23
N LEU A 144 35.44 -21.94 3.71
CA LEU A 144 35.30 -22.56 5.05
C LEU A 144 35.23 -21.53 6.20
N ARG A 145 36.06 -20.48 6.14
CA ARG A 145 36.05 -19.38 7.14
C ARG A 145 34.70 -18.65 7.21
N LYS A 146 34.05 -18.43 6.07
CA LYS A 146 32.72 -17.80 6.03
C LYS A 146 31.63 -18.75 6.51
N ARG A 147 31.75 -20.05 6.23
CA ARG A 147 30.84 -21.07 6.77
C ARG A 147 30.91 -21.15 8.29
N LEU A 148 32.11 -21.13 8.87
CA LEU A 148 32.29 -21.05 10.33
C LEU A 148 31.69 -19.75 10.90
N LYS A 149 31.96 -18.60 10.26
CA LYS A 149 31.35 -17.32 10.64
C LYS A 149 29.82 -17.35 10.57
N TRP A 150 29.26 -18.06 9.59
CA TRP A 150 27.81 -18.29 9.49
C TRP A 150 27.30 -19.12 10.66
N ILE A 151 27.99 -20.20 11.06
CA ILE A 151 27.57 -21.01 12.21
C ILE A 151 27.44 -20.15 13.49
N TYR A 152 28.40 -19.25 13.75
CA TYR A 152 28.32 -18.33 14.88
C TYR A 152 27.20 -17.29 14.77
N LYS A 153 26.85 -16.87 13.55
CA LYS A 153 25.79 -15.88 13.29
C LYS A 153 24.40 -16.48 13.08
N LYS A 154 24.32 -17.79 12.82
CA LYS A 154 23.08 -18.54 12.61
C LYS A 154 22.06 -18.37 13.75
N PRO A 155 22.41 -18.49 15.04
CA PRO A 155 21.42 -18.31 16.11
C PRO A 155 20.86 -16.88 16.15
N GLU A 156 21.71 -15.87 15.91
CA GLU A 156 21.27 -14.47 15.83
C GLU A 156 20.30 -14.27 14.64
N ALA A 157 20.59 -14.90 13.50
CA ALA A 157 19.72 -14.86 12.33
C ALA A 157 18.39 -15.61 12.59
N GLN A 158 18.41 -16.75 13.27
CA GLN A 158 17.19 -17.48 13.64
C GLN A 158 16.29 -16.64 14.56
N GLN A 159 16.86 -15.99 15.57
CA GLN A 159 16.12 -15.10 16.45
C GLN A 159 15.48 -13.93 15.69
N LEU A 160 16.20 -13.31 14.75
CA LEU A 160 15.62 -12.26 13.89
C LEU A 160 14.49 -12.80 13.00
N PHE A 161 14.63 -14.03 12.50
CA PHE A 161 13.61 -14.67 11.67
C PHE A 161 12.33 -14.89 12.48
N GLU A 162 12.44 -15.46 13.68
CA GLU A 162 11.29 -15.66 14.57
C GLU A 162 10.58 -14.36 14.91
N GLN A 163 11.33 -13.28 15.18
CA GLN A 163 10.75 -11.96 15.42
C GLN A 163 10.01 -11.44 14.19
N LEU A 164 10.58 -11.61 12.99
CA LEU A 164 9.93 -11.24 11.74
C LEU A 164 8.64 -12.03 11.54
N THR A 165 8.68 -13.36 11.71
CA THR A 165 7.49 -14.22 11.58
C THR A 165 6.39 -13.80 12.56
N ARG A 166 6.72 -13.46 13.81
CA ARG A 166 5.72 -12.95 14.78
C ARG A 166 5.08 -11.62 14.35
N VAL A 167 5.80 -10.77 13.64
CA VAL A 167 5.25 -9.53 13.08
C VAL A 167 4.37 -9.84 11.87
N GLN A 168 4.84 -10.70 10.96
CA GLN A 168 4.10 -11.18 9.80
C GLN A 168 2.76 -11.82 10.20
N THR A 169 2.77 -12.77 11.12
CA THR A 169 1.55 -13.43 11.63
C THR A 169 0.58 -12.41 12.23
N ARG A 170 1.08 -11.46 13.04
CA ARG A 170 0.24 -10.40 13.63
C ARG A 170 -0.34 -9.44 12.60
N ARG A 171 0.35 -9.18 11.49
CA ARG A 171 -0.16 -8.40 10.37
C ARG A 171 -1.23 -9.18 9.61
N ILE A 172 -0.94 -10.42 9.21
CA ILE A 172 -1.84 -11.28 8.45
C ILE A 172 -3.12 -11.55 9.23
N ALA A 173 -3.03 -11.94 10.50
CA ALA A 173 -4.19 -12.19 11.35
C ALA A 173 -5.14 -10.98 11.40
N ARG A 174 -4.59 -9.77 11.44
CA ARG A 174 -5.39 -8.53 11.41
C ARG A 174 -5.96 -8.21 10.03
N GLN A 175 -5.21 -8.45 8.96
CA GLN A 175 -5.75 -8.29 7.60
C GLN A 175 -6.90 -9.25 7.33
N VAL A 176 -6.74 -10.52 7.71
CA VAL A 176 -7.77 -11.55 7.55
C VAL A 176 -8.96 -11.27 8.47
N GLY A 177 -8.72 -10.87 9.72
CA GLY A 177 -9.79 -10.46 10.63
C GLY A 177 -10.59 -9.28 10.07
N GLY A 178 -9.90 -8.29 9.50
CA GLY A 178 -10.56 -7.18 8.83
C GLY A 178 -11.37 -7.60 7.60
N LEU A 179 -10.82 -8.47 6.76
CA LEU A 179 -11.55 -9.03 5.61
C LEU A 179 -12.80 -9.80 6.04
N SER A 180 -12.74 -10.55 7.14
CA SER A 180 -13.88 -11.29 7.68
C SER A 180 -15.03 -10.39 8.10
N VAL A 181 -14.72 -9.24 8.72
CA VAL A 181 -15.74 -8.24 9.11
C VAL A 181 -16.39 -7.65 7.86
N LEU A 182 -15.59 -7.25 6.86
CA LEU A 182 -16.10 -6.74 5.59
C LEU A 182 -17.02 -7.76 4.91
N ILE A 183 -16.58 -9.01 4.78
CA ILE A 183 -17.39 -10.07 4.15
C ILE A 183 -18.72 -10.26 4.88
N HIS A 184 -18.72 -10.24 6.22
CA HIS A 184 -19.94 -10.39 7.00
C HIS A 184 -20.89 -9.20 6.81
N GLU A 185 -20.38 -7.97 6.80
CA GLU A 185 -21.16 -6.75 6.58
C GLU A 185 -21.74 -6.69 5.16
N TYR A 186 -20.92 -6.97 4.13
CA TYR A 186 -21.38 -7.03 2.74
C TYR A 186 -22.32 -8.21 2.48
N GLY A 187 -22.08 -9.35 3.11
CA GLY A 187 -22.95 -10.52 3.03
C GLY A 187 -24.35 -10.22 3.56
N GLY A 188 -24.44 -9.58 4.73
CA GLY A 188 -25.72 -9.13 5.29
C GLY A 188 -26.45 -8.15 4.38
N ALA A 189 -25.76 -7.10 3.90
CA ALA A 189 -26.36 -6.11 3.02
C ALA A 189 -26.79 -6.69 1.65
N SER A 190 -26.05 -7.67 1.13
CA SER A 190 -26.41 -8.34 -0.14
C SER A 190 -27.66 -9.20 0.01
N LEU A 191 -27.80 -9.92 1.13
CA LEU A 191 -29.00 -10.70 1.42
C LEU A 191 -30.23 -9.80 1.59
N GLU A 192 -30.09 -8.66 2.28
CA GLU A 192 -31.15 -7.66 2.38
C GLU A 192 -31.55 -7.09 1.01
N MET A 193 -30.58 -6.87 0.12
CA MET A 193 -30.84 -6.42 -1.24
C MET A 193 -31.55 -7.49 -2.08
N GLU A 194 -31.15 -8.76 -1.99
CA GLU A 194 -31.82 -9.87 -2.65
C GLU A 194 -33.28 -10.01 -2.19
N ASP A 195 -33.54 -9.93 -0.88
CA ASP A 195 -34.90 -9.97 -0.34
C ASP A 195 -35.76 -8.79 -0.83
N MET A 196 -35.17 -7.59 -0.91
CA MET A 196 -35.86 -6.42 -1.46
C MET A 196 -36.18 -6.61 -2.94
N VAL A 197 -35.22 -7.10 -3.73
CA VAL A 197 -35.41 -7.39 -5.16
C VAL A 197 -36.50 -8.46 -5.34
N ARG A 198 -36.50 -9.52 -4.52
CA ARG A 198 -37.52 -10.56 -4.55
C ARG A 198 -38.92 -10.01 -4.27
N ARG A 199 -39.06 -9.12 -3.28
CA ARG A 199 -40.33 -8.43 -3.00
C ARG A 199 -40.79 -7.53 -4.14
N ILE A 200 -39.86 -6.90 -4.86
CA ILE A 200 -40.17 -6.11 -6.06
C ILE A 200 -40.64 -7.02 -7.19
N ASP A 201 -39.97 -8.15 -7.39
CA ASP A 201 -40.34 -9.14 -8.40
C ASP A 201 -41.71 -9.79 -8.12
N GLU A 202 -42.00 -10.17 -6.87
CA GLU A 202 -43.32 -10.65 -6.44
C GLU A 202 -44.43 -9.62 -6.72
N ARG A 203 -44.17 -8.34 -6.42
CA ARG A 203 -45.09 -7.24 -6.74
C ARG A 203 -45.26 -7.07 -8.25
N MET A 204 -44.18 -7.08 -9.02
CA MET A 204 -44.26 -6.97 -10.48
C MET A 204 -45.01 -8.16 -11.11
N SER A 205 -44.77 -9.37 -10.63
CA SER A 205 -45.48 -10.57 -11.05
C SER A 205 -46.99 -10.46 -10.79
N SER A 206 -47.39 -9.88 -9.65
CA SER A 206 -48.81 -9.60 -9.37
C SER A 206 -49.42 -8.56 -10.32
N PHE A 207 -48.68 -7.49 -10.67
CA PHE A 207 -49.16 -6.45 -11.59
C PHE A 207 -49.23 -6.94 -13.05
N VAL A 208 -48.33 -7.82 -13.47
CA VAL A 208 -48.32 -8.41 -14.82
C VAL A 208 -49.34 -9.56 -14.93
N GLY A 209 -49.60 -10.29 -13.84
CA GLY A 209 -50.65 -11.32 -13.75
C GLY A 209 -52.07 -10.75 -13.90
N VAL A 210 -52.32 -9.54 -13.39
CA VAL A 210 -53.63 -8.86 -13.55
C VAL A 210 -53.92 -8.47 -15.00
N ARG A 211 -52.91 -8.19 -15.83
CA ARG A 211 -53.12 -7.84 -17.26
C ARG A 211 -53.40 -9.03 -18.18
N ARG A 212 -53.24 -10.27 -17.72
CA ARG A 212 -53.50 -11.48 -18.54
C ARG A 212 -54.90 -12.06 -18.38
N ILE A 213 -55.74 -11.50 -17.49
CA ILE A 213 -57.06 -12.06 -17.17
C ILE A 213 -58.22 -11.28 -17.85
N GLU A 214 -57.96 -10.16 -18.53
CA GLU A 214 -59.03 -9.38 -19.20
C GLU A 214 -59.12 -9.55 -20.73
N GLU A 215 -58.39 -10.50 -21.33
CA GLU A 215 -58.59 -10.90 -22.73
C GLU A 215 -59.03 -12.36 -22.80
N GLY A 216 -60.31 -12.60 -22.51
CA GLY A 216 -60.99 -13.89 -22.63
C GLY A 216 -62.46 -13.68 -22.96
#